data_AF-A0A7Y4U4Q3-F1
#
_entry.id   AF-A0A7Y4U4Q3-F1
#
_cell.length_a   1.000
_cell.length_b   1.000
_cell.length_c   1.000
_cell.angle_alpha   90.00
_cell.angle_beta   90.00
_cell.angle_gamma   90.00
#
_symmetry.space_group_name_H-M   'P 1'
#
loop_
_entity.id
_entity.type
_entity.pdbx_description
1 polymer ?
#
loop_
_entity_poly.entity_id
_entity_poly.type
_entity_poly.pdbx_seq_one_letter_code
_entity_poly.pdbx_strand_id
1 'polypeptide(L)' 'HLNLDAETALRKAGKRFSTRFRYIETQLERNQEDIHQTTPARLEALWDEAKRTLG' A
#
# COMPACT_ATOMS: atom_id res chain seq x y z
N HIS A 1 5.16 -15.34 26.04
CA HIS A 1 5.80 -15.08 24.73
C HIS A 1 4.82 -14.63 23.63
N LEU A 2 3.53 -14.36 23.92
CA LEU A 2 2.53 -13.95 22.90
C LEU A 2 2.55 -12.45 22.54
N ASN A 3 2.97 -11.59 23.48
CA ASN A 3 2.88 -10.13 23.32
C ASN A 3 3.90 -9.56 22.30
N LEU A 4 5.10 -10.13 22.27
CA LEU A 4 6.17 -9.74 21.34
C LEU A 4 5.85 -10.10 19.88
N ASP A 5 5.12 -11.20 19.68
CA ASP A 5 4.76 -11.68 18.35
C ASP A 5 3.64 -10.82 17.73
N ALA A 6 2.63 -10.45 18.53
CA ALA A 6 1.55 -9.57 18.09
C ALA A 6 2.06 -8.18 17.68
N GLU A 7 2.94 -7.57 18.47
CA GLU A 7 3.52 -6.25 18.17
C GLU A 7 4.42 -6.30 16.92
N THR A 8 5.14 -7.41 16.74
CA THR A 8 5.99 -7.64 15.56
C THR A 8 5.15 -7.89 14.30
N ALA A 9 4.07 -8.67 14.41
CA ALA A 9 3.13 -8.88 13.32
C ALA A 9 2.44 -7.57 12.90
N LEU A 10 2.03 -6.75 13.87
CA LEU A 10 1.42 -5.45 13.62
C LEU A 10 2.39 -4.49 12.91
N ARG A 11 3.66 -4.40 13.38
CA ARG A 11 4.69 -3.61 12.71
C ARG A 11 4.97 -4.07 11.29
N LYS A 12 5.03 -5.39 11.06
CA LYS A 12 5.23 -5.96 9.72
C LYS A 12 4.04 -5.66 8.80
N ALA A 13 2.81 -5.79 9.30
CA ALA A 13 1.61 -5.48 8.55
C ALA A 13 1.54 -3.98 8.20
N GLY A 14 1.82 -3.11 9.18
CA GLY A 14 1.90 -1.66 8.97
C GLY A 14 2.96 -1.28 7.93
N LYS A 15 4.16 -1.88 8.01
CA LYS A 15 5.21 -1.65 7.01
C LYS A 15 4.77 -2.05 5.60
N ARG A 16 4.14 -3.22 5.43
CA ARG A 16 3.63 -3.67 4.12
C ARG A 16 2.56 -2.72 3.58
N PHE A 17 1.67 -2.22 4.44
CA PHE A 17 0.67 -1.23 4.06
C PHE A 17 1.35 0.06 3.58
N SER A 18 2.25 0.64 4.38
CA SER A 18 2.93 1.88 4.03
C SER A 18 3.76 1.77 2.76
N THR A 19 4.45 0.64 2.53
CA THR A 19 5.22 0.43 1.30
C THR A 19 4.32 0.38 0.07
N ARG A 20 3.18 -0.33 0.15
CA ARG A 20 2.21 -0.39 -0.97
C ARG A 20 1.52 0.95 -1.19
N PHE A 21 1.17 1.66 -0.13
CA PHE A 21 0.54 2.98 -0.25
C PHE A 21 1.48 3.98 -0.92
N ARG A 22 2.76 4.02 -0.53
CA ARG A 22 3.78 4.83 -1.19
C ARG A 22 3.89 4.51 -2.68
N TYR A 23 3.84 3.22 -3.05
CA TYR A 23 3.86 2.81 -4.45
C TYR A 23 2.68 3.41 -5.23
N ILE A 24 1.48 3.34 -4.65
CA ILE A 24 0.27 3.92 -5.25
C ILE A 24 0.44 5.43 -5.43
N GLU A 25 0.90 6.16 -4.41
CA GLU A 25 1.16 7.60 -4.48
C GLU A 25 2.11 7.93 -5.63
N THR A 26 3.23 7.21 -5.74
CA THR A 26 4.21 7.41 -6.83
C THR A 26 3.61 7.14 -8.21
N GLN A 27 2.73 6.15 -8.37
CA GLN A 27 2.08 5.89 -9.66
C GLN A 27 1.05 6.95 -10.01
N LEU A 28 0.28 7.44 -9.03
CA LEU A 28 -0.67 8.53 -9.25
C LEU A 28 0.06 9.82 -9.62
N GLU A 29 1.14 10.18 -8.92
CA GLU A 29 1.97 11.34 -9.23
C GLU A 29 2.53 11.27 -10.66
N ARG A 30 3.00 10.10 -11.09
CA ARG A 30 3.51 9.87 -12.46
C ARG A 30 2.46 10.09 -13.54
N ASN A 31 1.20 9.77 -13.23
CA ASN A 31 0.08 9.94 -14.15
C ASN A 31 -0.61 11.30 -13.99
N GLN A 32 -0.10 12.18 -13.12
CA GLN A 32 -0.74 13.44 -12.75
C GLN A 32 -2.18 13.25 -12.24
N GLU A 33 -2.44 12.12 -11.57
CA GLU A 33 -3.71 11.78 -10.95
C GLU A 33 -3.70 12.24 -9.49
N ASP A 34 -4.78 12.90 -9.05
CA ASP A 34 -5.00 13.20 -7.64
C ASP A 34 -5.70 12.02 -6.95
N ILE A 35 -5.19 11.60 -5.79
CA ILE A 35 -5.73 10.45 -5.05
C ILE A 35 -7.17 10.66 -4.59
N HIS A 36 -7.58 11.90 -4.30
CA HIS A 36 -8.95 12.23 -3.89
C HIS A 36 -9.92 12.26 -5.07
N GLN A 37 -9.42 12.42 -6.29
CA GLN A 37 -10.19 12.34 -7.53
C GLN A 37 -10.14 10.95 -8.18
N THR A 38 -9.32 10.06 -7.63
CA THR A 38 -9.16 8.70 -8.15
C THR A 38 -10.31 7.80 -7.71
N THR A 39 -10.79 6.94 -8.62
CA THR A 39 -11.86 6.00 -8.30
C THR A 39 -11.37 4.87 -7.39
N PRO A 40 -12.24 4.29 -6.55
CA PRO A 40 -11.89 3.13 -5.73
C PRO A 40 -11.33 1.96 -6.57
N ALA A 41 -11.94 1.68 -7.72
CA ALA A 41 -11.48 0.62 -8.63
C ALA A 41 -10.05 0.86 -9.15
N ARG A 42 -9.68 2.12 -9.39
CA ARG A 42 -8.32 2.50 -9.80
C ARG A 42 -7.32 2.30 -8.66
N LEU A 43 -7.69 2.68 -7.43
CA LEU A 43 -6.87 2.43 -6.24
C LEU A 43 -6.69 0.94 -5.97
N GLU A 44 -7.74 0.12 -6.15
CA GLU A 44 -7.66 -1.34 -6.04
C GLU A 44 -6.73 -1.94 -7.09
N ALA A 45 -6.80 -1.48 -8.35
CA ALA A 45 -5.90 -1.94 -9.40
C ALA A 45 -4.42 -1.62 -9.08
N LEU A 46 -4.14 -0.41 -8.62
CA LEU A 46 -2.79 -0.01 -8.20
C LEU A 46 -2.32 -0.77 -6.95
N TRP A 47 -3.23 -1.13 -6.05
CA TRP A 47 -2.92 -1.98 -4.91
C TRP A 47 -2.56 -3.41 -5.33
N ASP A 48 -3.28 -3.97 -6.30
CA ASP A 48 -2.95 -5.27 -6.89
C ASP A 48 -1.63 -5.26 -7.64
N GLU A 49 -1.33 -4.18 -8.36
CA GLU A 49 -0.03 -3.95 -8.96
C GLU A 49 1.08 -3.89 -7.89
N ALA A 50 0.90 -3.09 -6.84
CA ALA A 50 1.85 -2.97 -5.74
C ALA A 50 2.13 -4.32 -5.05
N LYS A 51 1.11 -5.17 -4.86
CA LYS A 51 1.28 -6.53 -4.33
C LYS A 51 2.18 -7.39 -5.22
N ARG A 52 2.09 -7.24 -6.55
CA ARG A 52 2.89 -8.01 -7.52
C ARG A 52 4.30 -7.47 -7.66
N THR A 53 4.49 -6.15 -7.58
CA THR A 53 5.81 -5.51 -7.71
C THR A 53 6.65 -5.58 -6.44
N LEU A 54 6.01 -5.50 -5.26
CA LEU A 54 6.69 -5.50 -3.95
C LEU A 54 6.64 -6.87 -3.25
N GLY A 55 6.01 -7.86 -3.88
CA GLY A 55 5.81 -9.22 -3.39
C GLY A 55 7.06 -10.07 -3.48
#